data_AF-A0AA96UKP6-F1
#
_entry.id   AF-A0AA96UKP6-F1
#
_cell.length_a   1.000
_cell.length_b   1.000
_cell.length_c   1.000
_cell.angle_alpha   90.00
_cell.angle_beta   90.00
_cell.angle_gamma   90.00
#
_symmetry.space_group_name_H-M   'P 1'
#
loop_
_entity.id
_entity.type
_entity.pdbx_description
1 polymer ?
#
loop_
_entity_poly.entity_id
_entity_poly.type
_entity_poly.pdbx_seq_one_letter_code
_entity_poly.pdbx_strand_id
1 'polypeptide(L)'
;MLKLLGAVFIVVATTWTGFEMAKIYTERPRQIRQLRAALQSLEAEIMYGHTPLHTASQQIAKQLAQPVSALFSAFSDQLDKGSDSAKTAWEQSLKKVWDTLSLKKSEYEVLKQFGETLGIHDRISQQKHIKLALTHLEASEADAEQAQAKNEKMIKSLGFLAGLLLILLLM
;
A
#
# COMPACT_ATOMS: atom_id res chain seq x y z
N MET A 1 -0.16 -42.38 18.47
CA MET A 1 -0.72 -41.14 19.06
C MET A 1 0.21 -39.94 18.85
N LEU A 2 1.40 -39.91 19.47
CA LEU A 2 2.30 -38.73 19.43
C LEU A 2 2.78 -38.35 18.00
N LYS A 3 3.12 -39.35 17.16
CA LYS A 3 3.53 -39.12 15.76
C LYS A 3 2.42 -38.46 14.91
N LEU A 4 1.17 -38.84 15.14
CA LEU A 4 0.02 -38.31 14.40
C LEU A 4 -0.27 -36.85 14.80
N LEU A 5 -0.15 -36.56 16.10
CA LEU A 5 -0.24 -35.20 16.65
C LEU A 5 0.85 -34.29 16.06
N GLY A 6 2.11 -34.77 16.01
CA GLY A 6 3.21 -34.02 15.40
C GLY A 6 2.98 -33.72 13.91
N ALA A 7 2.49 -34.69 13.14
CA ALA A 7 2.16 -34.51 11.73
C ALA A 7 1.10 -33.41 11.51
N VAL A 8 0.06 -33.38 12.35
CA VAL A 8 -0.98 -32.32 12.30
C VAL A 8 -0.37 -30.95 12.58
N PHE A 9 0.48 -30.81 13.61
CA PHE A 9 1.14 -29.54 13.91
C PHE A 9 2.00 -29.02 12.77
N ILE A 10 2.75 -29.91 12.11
CA ILE A 10 3.59 -29.54 10.96
C ILE A 10 2.74 -28.95 9.84
N VAL A 11 1.67 -29.63 9.44
CA VAL A 11 0.80 -29.17 8.35
C VAL A 11 0.14 -27.85 8.68
N VAL A 12 -0.35 -27.68 9.91
CA VAL A 12 -0.96 -26.42 10.34
C VAL A 12 0.06 -25.27 10.27
N ALA A 13 1.26 -25.47 10.78
CA ALA A 13 2.29 -24.44 10.79
C ALA A 13 2.76 -24.04 9.38
N THR A 14 3.03 -25.01 8.51
CA THR A 14 3.49 -24.72 7.14
C THR A 14 2.38 -24.12 6.28
N THR A 15 1.13 -24.59 6.45
CA THR A 15 -0.03 -24.02 5.76
C THR A 15 -0.25 -22.58 6.23
N TRP A 16 -0.23 -22.32 7.54
CA TRP A 16 -0.37 -20.97 8.09
C TRP A 16 0.69 -20.02 7.51
N THR A 17 1.95 -20.48 7.44
CA THR A 17 3.05 -19.71 6.86
C THR A 17 2.82 -19.40 5.38
N GLY A 18 2.32 -20.36 4.60
CA GLY A 18 1.96 -20.16 3.20
C GLY A 18 0.83 -19.14 3.02
N PHE A 19 -0.16 -19.15 3.91
CA PHE A 19 -1.22 -18.14 3.90
C PHE A 19 -0.70 -16.74 4.26
N GLU A 20 0.18 -16.64 5.26
CA GLU A 20 0.78 -15.35 5.65
C GLU A 20 1.61 -14.75 4.49
N MET A 21 2.43 -15.57 3.83
CA MET A 21 3.20 -15.14 2.66
C MET A 21 2.31 -14.75 1.47
N ALA A 22 1.14 -15.37 1.32
CA ALA A 22 0.21 -15.01 0.26
C ALA A 22 -0.48 -13.65 0.50
N LYS A 23 -0.56 -13.17 1.76
CA LYS A 23 -1.25 -11.91 2.08
C LYS A 23 -0.66 -10.69 1.38
N ILE A 24 0.66 -10.67 1.13
CA ILE A 24 1.31 -9.55 0.43
C ILE A 24 0.77 -9.36 -0.98
N TYR A 25 0.35 -10.45 -1.64
CA TYR A 25 -0.23 -10.42 -2.98
C TYR A 25 -1.67 -9.92 -2.99
N THR A 26 -2.42 -10.11 -1.90
CA THR A 26 -3.77 -9.54 -1.75
C THR A 26 -3.74 -8.07 -1.28
N GLU A 27 -2.79 -7.72 -0.42
CA GLU A 27 -2.73 -6.38 0.19
C GLU A 27 -2.15 -5.33 -0.77
N ARG A 28 -1.14 -5.66 -1.57
CA ARG A 28 -0.55 -4.71 -2.53
C ARG A 28 -1.58 -4.08 -3.49
N PRO A 29 -2.36 -4.83 -4.29
CA PRO A 29 -3.33 -4.22 -5.21
C PRO A 29 -4.41 -3.43 -4.46
N ARG A 30 -4.85 -3.93 -3.29
CA ARG A 30 -5.82 -3.24 -2.43
C ARG A 30 -5.31 -1.87 -1.98
N GLN A 31 -4.07 -1.79 -1.50
CA GLN A 31 -3.46 -0.54 -1.03
C GLN A 31 -3.19 0.44 -2.18
N ILE A 32 -2.77 -0.05 -3.36
CA ILE A 32 -2.61 0.78 -4.57
C ILE A 32 -3.95 1.41 -4.96
N ARG A 33 -5.04 0.62 -4.97
CA ARG A 33 -6.39 1.11 -5.27
C ARG A 33 -6.84 2.20 -4.30
N GLN A 34 -6.60 1.99 -3.01
CA GLN A 34 -6.89 2.97 -1.96
C GLN A 34 -6.09 4.27 -2.17
N LEU A 35 -4.80 4.16 -2.48
CA LEU A 35 -3.96 5.32 -2.79
C LEU A 35 -4.47 6.06 -4.03
N ARG A 36 -4.82 5.36 -5.11
CA ARG A 36 -5.34 5.96 -6.33
C ARG A 36 -6.61 6.78 -6.06
N ALA A 37 -7.58 6.19 -5.37
CA ALA A 37 -8.82 6.87 -4.99
C ALA A 37 -8.57 8.10 -4.10
N ALA A 38 -7.65 7.97 -3.14
CA ALA A 38 -7.30 9.04 -2.21
C ALA A 38 -6.56 10.19 -2.91
N LEU A 39 -5.59 9.89 -3.78
CA LEU A 39 -4.85 10.89 -4.56
C LEU A 39 -5.76 11.59 -5.57
N GLN A 40 -6.72 10.88 -6.17
CA GLN A 40 -7.71 11.50 -7.06
C GLN A 40 -8.63 12.47 -6.30
N SER A 41 -9.00 12.11 -5.06
CA SER A 41 -9.76 13.01 -4.18
C SER A 41 -8.93 14.24 -3.80
N LEU A 42 -7.65 14.06 -3.47
CA LEU A 42 -6.73 15.19 -3.25
C LEU A 42 -6.54 16.05 -4.50
N GLU A 43 -6.43 15.46 -5.70
CA GLU A 43 -6.35 16.23 -6.96
C GLU A 43 -7.55 17.17 -7.09
N ALA A 44 -8.76 16.66 -6.85
CA ALA A 44 -9.98 17.45 -6.93
C ALA A 44 -9.99 18.60 -5.92
N GLU A 45 -9.54 18.38 -4.68
CA GLU A 45 -9.45 19.41 -3.65
C GLU A 45 -8.34 20.44 -3.96
N ILE A 46 -7.17 20.02 -4.47
CA ILE A 46 -6.08 20.94 -4.84
C ILE A 46 -6.48 21.80 -6.04
N MET A 47 -7.16 21.21 -7.02
CA MET A 47 -7.59 21.93 -8.20
C MET A 47 -8.81 22.79 -7.87
N TYR A 48 -9.90 22.22 -7.42
CA TYR A 48 -11.19 22.92 -7.39
C TYR A 48 -11.68 23.23 -5.97
N GLY A 49 -11.04 22.66 -4.96
CA GLY A 49 -11.44 22.80 -3.57
C GLY A 49 -11.12 24.18 -3.01
N HIS A 50 -11.98 24.62 -2.08
CA HIS A 50 -11.69 25.71 -1.15
C HIS A 50 -11.24 25.18 0.22
N THR A 51 -11.18 23.85 0.37
CA THR A 51 -10.79 23.17 1.59
C THR A 51 -9.27 23.25 1.76
N PRO A 52 -8.77 23.66 2.93
CA PRO A 52 -7.35 23.58 3.23
C PRO A 52 -6.81 22.14 3.08
N LEU A 53 -5.61 21.99 2.52
CA LEU A 53 -5.03 20.68 2.17
C LEU A 53 -4.93 19.71 3.35
N HIS A 54 -4.61 20.22 4.54
CA HIS A 54 -4.59 19.43 5.77
C HIS A 54 -5.97 18.85 6.10
N THR A 55 -7.03 19.66 6.00
CA THR A 55 -8.41 19.25 6.27
C THR A 55 -8.88 18.21 5.24
N ALA A 56 -8.60 18.43 3.96
CA ALA A 56 -8.91 17.47 2.89
C ALA A 56 -8.20 16.12 3.15
N SER A 57 -6.91 16.16 3.50
CA SER A 57 -6.13 14.97 3.82
C SER A 57 -6.69 14.23 5.03
N GLN A 58 -7.10 14.94 6.09
CA GLN A 58 -7.69 14.33 7.28
C GLN A 58 -9.06 13.70 7.02
N GLN A 59 -9.88 14.29 6.16
CA GLN A 59 -11.16 13.71 5.75
C GLN A 59 -10.96 12.41 4.98
N ILE A 60 -9.99 12.39 4.06
CA ILE A 60 -9.58 11.18 3.33
C ILE A 60 -9.07 10.11 4.30
N ALA A 61 -8.21 10.47 5.26
CA ALA A 61 -7.68 9.55 6.25
C ALA A 61 -8.78 8.81 7.02
N LYS A 62 -9.86 9.52 7.41
CA LYS A 62 -11.00 8.94 8.15
C LYS A 62 -11.81 7.92 7.35
N GLN A 63 -11.77 7.96 6.03
CA GLN A 63 -12.52 7.06 5.15
C GLN A 63 -11.71 5.83 4.73
N LEU A 64 -10.38 5.89 4.86
CA LEU A 64 -9.48 4.82 4.46
C LEU A 64 -9.26 3.81 5.58
N ALA A 65 -9.01 2.56 5.20
CA ALA A 65 -8.52 1.56 6.14
C ALA A 65 -7.02 1.73 6.39
N GLN A 66 -6.55 1.23 7.54
CA GLN A 66 -5.12 1.06 7.78
C GLN A 66 -4.54 0.00 6.83
N PRO A 67 -3.26 0.11 6.42
CA PRO A 67 -2.28 1.14 6.82
C PRO A 67 -2.31 2.43 5.98
N VAL A 68 -3.07 2.48 4.88
CA VAL A 68 -3.06 3.64 3.95
C VAL A 68 -3.59 4.91 4.64
N SER A 69 -4.57 4.78 5.52
CA SER A 69 -5.07 5.89 6.37
C SER A 69 -3.96 6.63 7.14
N ALA A 70 -2.92 5.90 7.60
CA ALA A 70 -1.81 6.48 8.35
C ALA A 70 -1.02 7.51 7.51
N LEU A 71 -0.92 7.32 6.19
CA LEU A 71 -0.22 8.26 5.32
C LEU A 71 -0.89 9.64 5.31
N PHE A 72 -2.21 9.66 5.11
CA PHE A 72 -2.97 10.89 4.99
C PHE A 72 -3.16 11.59 6.34
N SER A 73 -3.33 10.83 7.42
CA SER A 73 -3.35 11.42 8.78
C SER A 73 -1.99 12.02 9.15
N ALA A 74 -0.89 11.30 8.92
CA ALA A 74 0.46 11.84 9.15
C ALA A 74 0.73 13.09 8.30
N PHE A 75 0.26 13.10 7.04
CA PHE A 75 0.39 14.26 6.17
C PHE A 75 -0.40 15.47 6.66
N SER A 76 -1.65 15.28 7.11
CA SER A 76 -2.43 16.32 7.76
C SER A 76 -1.71 16.88 8.99
N ASP A 77 -1.26 16.02 9.89
CA ASP A 77 -0.57 16.44 11.12
C ASP A 77 0.70 17.25 10.83
N GLN A 78 1.42 16.91 9.76
CA GLN A 78 2.65 17.61 9.39
C GLN A 78 2.37 18.97 8.74
N LEU A 79 1.27 19.09 7.99
CA LEU A 79 0.79 20.38 7.47
C LEU A 79 0.28 21.30 8.58
N ASP A 80 -0.45 20.78 9.57
CA ASP A 80 -1.02 21.56 10.69
C ASP A 80 0.05 22.19 11.59
N LYS A 81 1.25 21.58 11.68
CA LYS A 81 2.39 22.16 12.41
C LYS A 81 2.97 23.39 11.73
N GLY A 82 2.68 23.63 10.46
CA GLY A 82 2.92 24.89 9.75
C GLY A 82 4.38 25.24 9.42
N SER A 83 5.37 24.43 9.80
CA SER A 83 6.79 24.73 9.52
C SER A 83 7.27 24.27 8.14
N ASP A 84 6.56 23.32 7.53
CA ASP A 84 7.05 22.56 6.39
C ASP A 84 6.25 22.86 5.12
N SER A 85 6.92 22.85 3.97
CA SER A 85 6.23 22.87 2.67
C SER A 85 5.40 21.60 2.47
N ALA A 86 4.33 21.66 1.66
CA ALA A 86 3.50 20.48 1.37
C ALA A 86 4.32 19.31 0.81
N LYS A 87 5.35 19.59 -0.01
CA LYS A 87 6.32 18.60 -0.48
C LYS A 87 7.04 17.92 0.70
N THR A 88 7.63 18.73 1.58
CA THR A 88 8.41 18.23 2.72
C THR A 88 7.54 17.42 3.68
N ALA A 89 6.33 17.94 3.97
CA ALA A 89 5.35 17.27 4.82
C ALA A 89 4.94 15.90 4.25
N TRP A 90 4.72 15.83 2.94
CA TRP A 90 4.40 14.57 2.26
C TRP A 90 5.56 13.57 2.32
N GLU A 91 6.78 13.99 1.98
CA GLU A 91 7.96 13.11 1.99
C GLU A 91 8.25 12.55 3.39
N GLN A 92 8.13 13.36 4.44
CA GLN A 92 8.31 12.90 5.83
C GLN A 92 7.22 11.89 6.22
N SER A 93 5.97 12.16 5.86
CA SER A 93 4.83 11.29 6.14
C SER A 93 4.97 9.95 5.43
N LEU A 94 5.35 9.99 4.14
CA LEU A 94 5.61 8.79 3.34
C LEU A 94 6.72 7.94 3.96
N LYS A 95 7.86 8.54 4.32
CA LYS A 95 8.96 7.81 4.97
C LYS A 95 8.54 7.20 6.31
N LYS A 96 7.76 7.92 7.10
CA LYS A 96 7.30 7.47 8.43
C LYS A 96 6.44 6.22 8.37
N VAL A 97 5.57 6.11 7.36
CA VAL A 97 4.60 5.00 7.26
C VAL A 97 5.04 3.90 6.29
N TRP A 98 6.12 4.10 5.53
CA TRP A 98 6.50 3.24 4.42
C TRP A 98 6.60 1.76 4.79
N ASP A 99 7.23 1.44 5.92
CA ASP A 99 7.46 0.05 6.36
C ASP A 99 6.17 -0.67 6.77
N THR A 100 5.06 0.06 6.96
CA THR A 100 3.74 -0.52 7.23
C THR A 100 2.96 -0.84 5.95
N LEU A 101 3.36 -0.26 4.81
CA LEU A 101 2.68 -0.43 3.54
C LEU A 101 3.19 -1.70 2.83
N SER A 102 2.28 -2.43 2.19
CA SER A 102 2.59 -3.62 1.38
C SER A 102 2.89 -3.24 -0.07
N LEU A 103 3.79 -2.27 -0.26
CA LEU A 103 4.12 -1.67 -1.56
C LEU A 103 5.56 -1.96 -1.96
N LYS A 104 5.84 -1.89 -3.26
CA LYS A 104 7.19 -2.02 -3.82
C LYS A 104 7.85 -0.65 -3.99
N LYS A 105 9.16 -0.69 -4.23
CA LYS A 105 9.98 0.50 -4.51
C LYS A 105 9.46 1.33 -5.70
N SER A 106 8.84 0.71 -6.70
CA SER A 106 8.16 1.39 -7.80
C SER A 106 7.08 2.36 -7.30
N GLU A 107 6.20 1.89 -6.42
CA GLU A 107 5.14 2.71 -5.84
C GLU A 107 5.71 3.80 -4.93
N TYR A 108 6.82 3.55 -4.22
CA TYR A 108 7.50 4.58 -3.44
C TYR A 108 7.92 5.77 -4.31
N GLU A 109 8.55 5.50 -5.45
CA GLU A 109 9.04 6.56 -6.33
C GLU A 109 7.88 7.35 -6.95
N VAL A 110 6.79 6.68 -7.32
CA VAL A 110 5.56 7.35 -7.80
C VAL A 110 4.98 8.27 -6.72
N LEU A 111 4.85 7.78 -5.48
CA LEU A 111 4.34 8.59 -4.36
C LEU A 111 5.29 9.74 -4.00
N LYS A 112 6.60 9.54 -4.12
CA LYS A 112 7.60 10.60 -3.91
C LYS A 112 7.46 11.69 -4.99
N GLN A 113 7.35 11.32 -6.26
CA GLN A 113 7.13 12.25 -7.37
C GLN A 113 5.81 13.03 -7.23
N PHE A 114 4.76 12.38 -6.72
CA PHE A 114 3.53 13.08 -6.34
C PHE A 114 3.79 14.18 -5.29
N GLY A 115 4.59 13.89 -4.25
CA GLY A 115 4.99 14.89 -3.24
C GLY A 115 5.75 16.08 -3.83
N GLU A 116 6.66 15.82 -4.78
CA GLU A 116 7.38 16.87 -5.52
C GLU A 116 6.42 17.81 -6.28
N THR A 117 5.29 17.27 -6.72
CA THR A 117 4.25 18.00 -7.48
C THR A 117 3.48 18.99 -6.59
N LEU A 118 3.36 18.74 -5.28
CA LEU A 118 2.63 19.61 -4.36
C LEU A 118 3.28 21.00 -4.17
N GLY A 119 4.56 21.17 -4.54
CA GLY A 119 5.28 22.45 -4.47
C GLY A 119 5.32 23.25 -5.79
N ILE A 120 4.68 22.75 -6.85
CA ILE A 120 4.70 23.39 -8.17
C ILE A 120 3.70 24.56 -8.20
N HIS A 121 4.15 25.72 -8.69
CA HIS A 121 3.32 26.94 -8.77
C HIS A 121 2.43 26.98 -10.02
N ASP A 122 2.83 26.35 -11.12
CA ASP A 122 1.99 26.24 -12.31
C ASP A 122 0.94 25.13 -12.14
N ARG A 123 -0.31 25.55 -12.05
CA ARG A 123 -1.46 24.68 -11.79
C ARG A 123 -1.72 23.68 -12.92
N ILE A 124 -1.49 24.06 -14.18
CA ILE A 124 -1.70 23.15 -15.33
C ILE A 124 -0.66 22.03 -15.31
N SER A 125 0.61 22.39 -15.13
CA SER A 125 1.70 21.41 -14.96
C SER A 125 1.46 20.53 -13.74
N GLN A 126 1.10 21.12 -12.59
CA GLN A 126 0.78 20.39 -11.37
C GLN A 126 -0.30 19.32 -11.62
N GLN A 127 -1.40 19.69 -12.29
CA GLN A 127 -2.46 18.74 -12.60
C GLN A 127 -1.97 17.60 -13.51
N LYS A 128 -1.18 17.90 -14.54
CA LYS A 128 -0.61 16.89 -15.44
C LYS A 128 0.28 15.90 -14.68
N HIS A 129 1.10 16.39 -13.76
CA HIS A 129 1.98 15.55 -12.94
C HIS A 129 1.18 14.68 -11.95
N ILE A 130 0.12 15.21 -11.33
CA ILE A 130 -0.77 14.40 -10.48
C ILE A 130 -1.43 13.29 -11.31
N LYS A 131 -1.95 13.62 -12.49
CA LYS A 131 -2.54 12.62 -13.40
C LYS A 131 -1.53 11.56 -13.84
N LEU A 132 -0.29 11.95 -14.10
CA LEU A 132 0.77 11.01 -14.42
C LEU A 132 1.02 10.02 -13.27
N ALA A 133 1.04 10.50 -12.02
CA ALA A 133 1.16 9.64 -10.84
C ALA A 133 -0.02 8.67 -10.72
N LEU A 134 -1.25 9.13 -10.96
CA LEU A 134 -2.45 8.28 -10.97
C LEU A 134 -2.37 7.18 -12.05
N THR A 135 -1.93 7.52 -13.27
CA THR A 135 -1.73 6.56 -14.35
C THR A 135 -0.66 5.52 -14.00
N HIS A 136 0.44 5.93 -13.36
CA HIS A 136 1.46 5.00 -12.89
C HIS A 136 0.94 4.05 -11.81
N LEU A 137 0.12 4.54 -10.88
CA LEU A 137 -0.53 3.70 -9.88
C LEU A 137 -1.53 2.74 -10.51
N GLU A 138 -2.29 3.16 -11.52
CA GLU A 138 -3.22 2.30 -12.24
C GLU A 138 -2.50 1.16 -12.98
N ALA A 139 -1.39 1.45 -13.66
CA ALA A 139 -0.53 0.42 -14.25
C ALA A 139 0.03 -0.54 -13.17
N SER A 140 0.48 0.01 -12.04
CA SER A 140 1.00 -0.78 -10.92
C SER A 140 -0.07 -1.65 -10.25
N GLU A 141 -1.34 -1.19 -10.25
CA GLU A 141 -2.52 -1.93 -9.78
C GLU A 141 -2.75 -3.14 -10.68
N ALA A 142 -2.79 -2.95 -12.01
CA ALA A 142 -2.96 -4.02 -12.98
C ALA A 142 -1.85 -5.09 -12.87
N ASP A 143 -0.59 -4.66 -12.74
CA ASP A 143 0.55 -5.57 -12.51
C ASP A 143 0.41 -6.34 -11.19
N ALA A 144 -0.07 -5.69 -10.14
CA ALA A 144 -0.30 -6.31 -8.85
C ALA A 144 -1.43 -7.35 -8.89
N GLU A 145 -2.52 -7.05 -9.58
CA GLU A 145 -3.64 -7.97 -9.79
C GLU A 145 -3.22 -9.20 -10.61
N GLN A 146 -2.43 -9.01 -11.66
CA GLN A 146 -1.88 -10.14 -12.43
C GLN A 146 -0.96 -11.01 -11.56
N ALA A 147 -0.10 -10.38 -10.76
CA ALA A 147 0.78 -11.09 -9.83
C ALA A 147 -0.01 -11.83 -8.75
N GLN A 148 -1.11 -11.25 -8.26
CA GLN A 148 -2.00 -11.91 -7.30
C GLN A 148 -2.64 -13.16 -7.90
N ALA A 149 -3.26 -13.03 -9.07
CA ALA A 149 -3.93 -14.14 -9.75
C ALA A 149 -2.98 -15.33 -9.99
N LYS A 150 -1.72 -15.05 -10.32
CA LYS A 150 -0.69 -16.08 -10.55
C LYS A 150 -0.14 -16.70 -9.27
N ASN A 151 0.20 -15.89 -8.26
CA ASN A 151 1.05 -16.34 -7.16
C ASN A 151 0.29 -16.66 -5.88
N GLU A 152 -0.91 -16.10 -5.65
CA GLU A 152 -1.63 -16.29 -4.39
C GLU A 152 -1.98 -17.76 -4.15
N LYS A 153 -2.62 -18.40 -5.12
CA LYS A 153 -2.98 -19.83 -5.03
C LYS A 153 -1.75 -20.73 -4.96
N MET A 154 -0.71 -20.39 -5.74
CA MET A 154 0.53 -21.15 -5.80
C MET A 154 1.23 -21.15 -4.43
N ILE A 155 1.39 -20.01 -3.78
CA ILE A 155 2.09 -19.89 -2.49
C ILE A 155 1.30 -20.58 -1.37
N LYS A 156 -0.04 -20.44 -1.36
CA LYS A 156 -0.90 -21.18 -0.43
C LYS A 156 -0.73 -22.69 -0.58
N SER A 157 -0.70 -23.18 -1.83
CA SER A 157 -0.50 -24.61 -2.10
C SER A 157 0.91 -25.09 -1.73
N LEU A 158 1.93 -24.24 -1.90
CA LEU A 158 3.32 -24.56 -1.56
C LEU A 158 3.48 -24.80 -0.06
N GLY A 159 2.82 -24.00 0.79
CA GLY A 159 2.85 -24.19 2.25
C GLY A 159 2.25 -25.53 2.69
N PHE A 160 1.16 -25.95 2.05
CA PHE A 160 0.56 -27.26 2.30
C PHE A 160 1.48 -28.41 1.82
N LEU A 161 1.99 -28.32 0.58
CA LEU A 161 2.88 -29.33 0.01
C LEU A 161 4.20 -29.47 0.78
N ALA A 162 4.76 -28.36 1.27
CA ALA A 162 5.93 -28.38 2.15
C ALA A 162 5.66 -29.13 3.47
N GLY A 163 4.46 -28.96 4.03
CA GLY A 163 4.02 -29.71 5.22
C GLY A 163 3.93 -31.21 4.96
N LEU A 164 3.36 -31.61 3.83
CA LEU A 164 3.32 -33.02 3.42
C LEU A 164 4.72 -33.61 3.22
N LEU A 165 5.62 -32.86 2.57
CA LEU A 165 7.00 -33.28 2.38
C LEU A 165 7.72 -33.48 3.72
N LEU A 166 7.56 -32.56 4.67
CA LEU A 166 8.15 -32.68 6.01
C LEU A 166 7.60 -33.89 6.77
N ILE A 167 6.30 -34.18 6.65
CA ILE A 167 5.72 -35.40 7.22
C ILE A 167 6.41 -36.64 6.65
N LEU A 168 6.56 -36.72 5.32
CA LEU A 168 7.19 -37.87 4.66
C LEU A 168 8.65 -38.06 5.07
N LEU A 169 9.38 -36.98 5.38
CA LEU A 169 10.78 -37.05 5.80
C LEU A 169 10.95 -37.41 7.27
N LEU A 170 10.00 -37.05 8.13
CA LEU A 170 10.13 -37.15 9.60
C LEU A 170 9.39 -38.35 10.21
N MET A 171 8.45 -38.98 9.49
CA MET A 171 7.68 -40.12 10.00
C MET A 171 8.32 -41.47 9.71
#